data_AF-A0A6B2NML6-F1
#
_entry.id   AF-A0A6B2NML6-F1
#
_cell.length_a   1.000
_cell.length_b   1.000
_cell.length_c   1.000
_cell.angle_alpha   90.00
_cell.angle_beta   90.00
_cell.angle_gamma   90.00
#
_symmetry.space_group_name_H-M   'P 1'
#
loop_
_entity.id
_entity.type
_entity.pdbx_description
1 polymer ?
#
loop_
_entity_poly.entity_id
_entity_poly.type
_entity_poly.pdbx_seq_one_letter_code
_entity_poly.pdbx_strand_id
1 'polypeptide(L)'
;AGDDFVNGGFGHDRINGGTGADKFFHVGASGHGSDWVQDYSSAEGDVLLFGIGSATRDQFQVNFAHTENAEGERAGDDAVSEAFVIYRPTGQIMWALVDGEGQSSINLKIGGDMFDLLA
;
A
#
# COMPACT_ATOMS: atom_id res chain seq x y z
N ALA A 1 9.88 11.10 -9.30
CA ALA A 1 9.83 12.56 -9.09
C ALA A 1 8.95 13.13 -10.19
N GLY A 2 7.75 13.54 -9.81
CA GLY A 2 6.61 13.64 -10.71
C GLY A 2 5.52 12.69 -10.22
N ASP A 3 4.34 12.78 -10.83
CA ASP A 3 3.19 11.94 -10.48
C ASP A 3 3.27 10.63 -11.28
N ASP A 4 3.90 9.61 -10.70
CA ASP A 4 4.27 8.38 -11.35
C ASP A 4 3.17 7.30 -11.23
N PHE A 5 3.13 6.38 -12.20
CA PHE A 5 2.35 5.14 -12.12
C PHE A 5 3.33 3.99 -11.90
N VAL A 6 3.21 3.33 -10.76
CA VAL A 6 4.13 2.28 -10.32
C VAL A 6 3.39 0.94 -10.30
N ASN A 7 3.94 -0.05 -10.98
CA ASN A 7 3.41 -1.41 -11.01
C ASN A 7 4.58 -2.40 -10.83
N GLY A 8 4.62 -3.11 -9.70
CA GLY A 8 5.62 -4.15 -9.42
C GLY A 8 5.53 -5.33 -10.39
N GLY A 9 4.29 -5.68 -10.77
CA GLY A 9 4.00 -6.80 -11.64
C GLY A 9 3.76 -8.08 -10.85
N PHE A 10 4.22 -9.22 -11.39
CA PHE A 10 4.09 -10.50 -10.70
C PHE A 10 5.28 -10.72 -9.78
N GLY A 11 5.01 -10.99 -8.50
CA GLY A 11 6.05 -11.22 -7.51
C GLY A 11 5.74 -10.52 -6.19
N HIS A 12 6.75 -10.44 -5.32
CA HIS A 12 6.70 -9.60 -4.13
C HIS A 12 7.73 -8.51 -4.33
N ASP A 13 7.27 -7.32 -4.70
CA ASP A 13 8.16 -6.27 -5.19
C ASP A 13 8.47 -5.25 -4.11
N ARG A 14 9.71 -4.77 -4.08
CA ARG A 14 10.11 -3.60 -3.27
C ARG A 14 10.05 -2.38 -4.17
N ILE A 15 9.10 -1.47 -3.93
CA ILE A 15 8.80 -0.35 -4.82
C ILE A 15 8.98 1.01 -4.14
N ASN A 16 9.26 2.01 -4.97
CA ASN A 16 9.40 3.43 -4.62
C ASN A 16 8.68 4.25 -5.68
N GLY A 17 7.90 5.25 -5.29
CA GLY A 17 7.34 6.26 -6.19
C GLY A 17 8.28 7.46 -6.37
N GLY A 18 9.00 7.82 -5.31
CA GLY A 18 9.73 9.07 -5.20
C GLY A 18 8.80 10.21 -4.78
N THR A 19 9.18 11.45 -5.10
CA THR A 19 8.37 12.63 -4.78
C THR A 19 7.25 12.84 -5.82
N GLY A 20 6.06 13.21 -5.39
CA GLY A 20 4.93 13.51 -6.28
C GLY A 20 3.68 12.73 -5.87
N ALA A 21 2.57 12.91 -6.59
CA ALA A 21 1.32 12.19 -6.31
C ALA A 21 1.29 10.87 -7.09
N ASP A 22 1.86 9.82 -6.50
CA ASP A 22 2.11 8.55 -7.16
C ASP A 22 0.92 7.58 -7.05
N LYS A 23 0.85 6.66 -8.02
CA LYS A 23 -0.17 5.59 -8.08
C LYS A 23 0.49 4.23 -8.00
N PHE A 24 0.37 3.57 -6.85
CA PHE A 24 0.86 2.21 -6.64
C PHE A 24 -0.22 1.20 -7.06
N PHE A 25 -0.03 0.58 -8.21
CA PHE A 25 -1.02 -0.30 -8.84
C PHE A 25 -0.89 -1.76 -8.41
N HIS A 26 -2.02 -2.40 -8.11
CA HIS A 26 -2.11 -3.84 -7.90
C HIS A 26 -3.34 -4.41 -8.63
N VAL A 27 -3.14 -5.43 -9.46
CA VAL A 27 -4.22 -5.97 -10.31
C VAL A 27 -5.27 -6.78 -9.52
N GLY A 28 -4.92 -7.23 -8.32
CA GLY A 28 -5.78 -8.04 -7.44
C GLY A 28 -5.73 -9.55 -7.72
N ALA A 29 -4.79 -9.99 -8.57
CA ALA A 29 -4.50 -11.40 -8.79
C ALA A 29 -3.50 -11.91 -7.75
N SER A 30 -3.66 -13.16 -7.30
CA SER A 30 -2.77 -13.76 -6.30
C SER A 30 -1.29 -13.78 -6.73
N GLY A 31 -1.02 -13.97 -8.02
CA GLY A 31 0.35 -13.98 -8.57
C GLY A 31 1.02 -12.61 -8.63
N HIS A 32 0.27 -11.53 -8.44
CA HIS A 32 0.80 -10.17 -8.30
C HIS A 32 1.38 -9.93 -6.89
N GLY A 33 1.23 -10.92 -6.00
CA GLY A 33 1.87 -11.01 -4.70
C GLY A 33 1.56 -9.86 -3.75
N SER A 34 2.58 -9.36 -3.08
CA SER A 34 2.45 -8.35 -2.02
C SER A 34 3.59 -7.37 -2.18
N ASP A 35 3.26 -6.12 -2.42
CA ASP A 35 4.27 -5.09 -2.70
C ASP A 35 4.67 -4.36 -1.41
N TRP A 36 5.97 -4.17 -1.24
CA TRP A 36 6.59 -3.40 -0.18
C TRP A 36 6.86 -1.98 -0.65
N VAL A 37 5.98 -1.05 -0.28
CA VAL A 37 6.03 0.37 -0.67
C VAL A 37 6.78 1.14 0.40
N GLN A 38 7.88 1.79 0.03
CA GLN A 38 8.79 2.37 1.02
C GLN A 38 8.57 3.86 1.28
N ASP A 39 7.87 4.55 0.39
CA ASP A 39 7.77 6.00 0.38
C ASP A 39 6.34 6.51 0.18
N TYR A 40 5.32 5.69 0.50
CA TYR A 40 3.92 6.13 0.43
C TYR A 40 3.68 7.36 1.30
N SER A 41 3.09 8.39 0.71
CA SER A 41 2.85 9.68 1.35
C SER A 41 1.48 10.23 0.96
N SER A 42 0.53 10.11 1.89
CA SER A 42 -0.80 10.73 1.72
C SER A 42 -0.74 12.25 1.60
N ALA A 43 0.28 12.88 2.21
CA ALA A 43 0.53 14.31 2.13
C ALA A 43 0.98 14.77 0.74
N GLU A 44 1.66 13.90 -0.03
CA GLU A 44 2.05 14.16 -1.43
C GLU A 44 0.93 13.79 -2.41
N GLY A 45 -0.10 13.08 -1.96
CA GLY A 45 -1.26 12.72 -2.76
C GLY A 45 -1.23 11.28 -3.29
N ASP A 46 -0.39 10.43 -2.71
CA ASP A 46 -0.26 9.05 -3.14
C ASP A 46 -1.54 8.24 -2.97
N VAL A 47 -1.74 7.33 -3.90
CA VAL A 47 -2.90 6.43 -3.92
C VAL A 47 -2.48 4.98 -4.19
N LEU A 48 -3.13 4.07 -3.48
CA LEU A 48 -3.15 2.65 -3.81
C LEU A 48 -4.23 2.43 -4.87
N LEU A 49 -3.87 1.96 -6.05
CA LEU A 49 -4.79 1.78 -7.17
C LEU A 49 -5.10 0.30 -7.37
N PHE A 50 -6.34 -0.10 -7.13
CA PHE A 50 -6.75 -1.50 -7.24
C PHE A 50 -7.45 -1.82 -8.57
N GLY A 51 -7.01 -2.90 -9.22
CA GLY A 51 -7.45 -3.28 -10.56
C GLY A 51 -8.82 -3.95 -10.67
N ILE A 52 -9.37 -4.51 -9.58
CA ILE A 52 -10.69 -5.15 -9.60
C ILE A 52 -11.76 -4.07 -9.45
N GLY A 53 -12.31 -3.60 -10.57
CA GLY A 53 -13.28 -2.48 -10.60
C GLY A 53 -14.61 -2.75 -9.89
N SER A 54 -14.95 -4.02 -9.59
CA SER A 54 -16.15 -4.38 -8.81
C SER A 54 -15.89 -4.51 -7.31
N ALA A 55 -14.65 -4.31 -6.85
CA ALA A 55 -14.33 -4.37 -5.44
C ALA A 55 -14.97 -3.20 -4.70
N THR A 56 -15.23 -3.37 -3.41
CA THR A 56 -15.77 -2.31 -2.55
C THR A 56 -14.80 -1.98 -1.43
N ARG A 57 -14.88 -0.76 -0.90
CA ARG A 57 -14.05 -0.32 0.23
C ARG A 57 -14.11 -1.28 1.43
N ASP A 58 -15.28 -1.82 1.77
CA ASP A 58 -15.47 -2.72 2.92
C ASP A 58 -14.70 -4.04 2.79
N GLN A 59 -14.27 -4.41 1.58
CA GLN A 59 -13.44 -5.57 1.33
C GLN A 59 -11.96 -5.33 1.67
N PHE A 60 -11.59 -4.14 2.11
CA PHE A 60 -10.23 -3.80 2.53
C PHE A 60 -10.14 -3.60 4.04
N GLN A 61 -9.02 -4.03 4.60
CA GLN A 61 -8.65 -3.79 5.99
C GLN A 61 -7.20 -3.33 6.07
N VAL A 62 -6.91 -2.52 7.07
CA VAL A 62 -5.54 -2.12 7.42
C VAL A 62 -5.23 -2.74 8.77
N ASN A 63 -4.12 -3.48 8.83
CA ASN A 63 -3.53 -3.91 10.09
C ASN A 63 -2.20 -3.16 10.28
N PHE A 64 -1.86 -2.87 11.52
CA PHE A 64 -0.57 -2.28 11.88
C PHE A 64 0.26 -3.28 12.67
N ALA A 65 1.52 -3.43 12.29
CA ALA A 65 2.52 -4.19 13.03
C ALA A 65 3.91 -3.77 12.56
N HIS A 66 4.91 -3.86 13.45
CA HIS A 66 6.30 -3.70 13.03
C HIS A 66 6.76 -4.88 12.18
N THR A 67 7.58 -4.59 11.18
CA THR A 67 8.45 -5.56 10.53
C THR A 67 9.87 -5.40 11.02
N GLU A 68 10.54 -6.54 11.20
CA GLU A 68 11.94 -6.57 11.58
C GLU A 68 12.65 -7.68 10.79
N ASN A 69 13.90 -7.44 10.42
CA ASN A 69 14.75 -8.49 9.86
C ASN A 69 15.25 -9.44 10.97
N ALA A 70 16.07 -10.43 10.62
CA ALA A 70 16.59 -11.41 11.58
C ALA A 70 17.47 -10.79 12.67
N GLU A 71 18.02 -9.60 12.41
CA GLU A 71 18.85 -8.82 13.33
C GLU A 71 18.03 -7.86 14.20
N GLY A 72 16.72 -7.76 14.00
CA GLY A 72 15.82 -6.85 14.72
C GLY A 72 15.75 -5.43 14.15
N GLU A 73 16.34 -5.19 12.96
CA GLU A 73 16.28 -3.89 12.28
C GLU A 73 14.91 -3.71 11.62
N ARG A 74 14.28 -2.56 11.83
CA ARG A 74 12.98 -2.20 11.25
C ARG A 74 13.16 -1.32 10.02
N ALA A 75 12.15 -1.26 9.17
CA ALA A 75 12.18 -0.37 8.02
C ALA A 75 11.71 1.03 8.44
N GLY A 76 12.30 2.07 7.85
CA GLY A 76 11.85 3.44 8.07
C GLY A 76 12.18 3.96 9.48
N ASP A 77 11.17 4.50 10.16
CA ASP A 77 11.26 4.93 11.56
C ASP A 77 10.90 3.76 12.48
N ASP A 78 11.87 3.27 13.26
CA ASP A 78 11.71 2.16 14.21
C ASP A 78 10.52 2.32 15.17
N ALA A 79 10.07 3.55 15.43
CA ALA A 79 8.95 3.84 16.33
C ALA A 79 7.57 3.76 15.65
N VAL A 80 7.51 3.68 14.33
CA VAL A 80 6.27 3.68 13.55
C VAL A 80 6.03 2.29 12.97
N SER A 81 4.82 1.77 13.11
CA SER A 81 4.47 0.47 12.53
C SER A 81 4.20 0.59 11.04
N GLU A 82 4.47 -0.48 10.29
CA GLU A 82 4.01 -0.59 8.92
C GLU A 82 2.50 -0.84 8.83
N ALA A 83 1.91 -0.40 7.72
CA ALA A 83 0.51 -0.65 7.41
C ALA A 83 0.38 -1.79 6.39
N PHE A 84 -0.39 -2.81 6.72
CA PHE A 84 -0.71 -3.93 5.83
C PHE A 84 -2.12 -3.78 5.28
N VAL A 85 -2.23 -3.44 4.00
CA VAL A 85 -3.51 -3.30 3.29
C VAL A 85 -3.91 -4.65 2.73
N ILE A 86 -4.94 -5.25 3.33
CA ILE A 86 -5.38 -6.62 3.04
C ILE A 86 -6.72 -6.59 2.31
N TYR A 87 -6.81 -7.33 1.21
CA TYR A 87 -8.07 -7.59 0.52
C TYR A 87 -8.75 -8.81 1.12
N ARG A 88 -9.76 -8.58 1.95
CA ARG A 88 -10.50 -9.60 2.73
C ARG A 88 -11.01 -10.79 1.90
N PRO A 89 -11.52 -10.62 0.66
CA PRO A 89 -12.02 -11.75 -0.12
C PRO A 89 -10.99 -12.84 -0.41
N THR A 90 -9.70 -12.48 -0.49
CA THR A 90 -8.61 -13.45 -0.68
C THR A 90 -7.74 -13.63 0.56
N GLY A 91 -7.80 -12.69 1.52
CA GLY A 91 -6.90 -12.64 2.68
C GLY A 91 -5.48 -12.19 2.33
N GLN A 92 -5.22 -11.82 1.08
CA GLN A 92 -3.91 -11.39 0.61
C GLN A 92 -3.61 -9.96 1.06
N ILE A 93 -2.39 -9.75 1.56
CA ILE A 93 -1.80 -8.41 1.68
C ILE A 93 -1.49 -7.93 0.27
N MET A 94 -2.11 -6.83 -0.15
CA MET A 94 -1.85 -6.22 -1.45
C MET A 94 -0.63 -5.30 -1.37
N TRP A 95 -0.57 -4.49 -0.32
CA TRP A 95 0.54 -3.60 -0.04
C TRP A 95 0.92 -3.64 1.43
N ALA A 96 2.23 -3.60 1.69
CA ALA A 96 2.81 -3.24 2.98
C ALA A 96 3.48 -1.87 2.82
N LEU A 97 3.08 -0.90 3.64
CA LEU A 97 3.58 0.48 3.58
C LEU A 97 4.54 0.71 4.75
N VAL A 98 5.79 1.05 4.43
CA VAL A 98 6.77 1.49 5.43
C VAL A 98 6.21 2.70 6.18
N ASP A 99 6.33 2.68 7.51
CA ASP A 99 5.84 3.73 8.42
C ASP A 99 4.35 4.09 8.22
N GLY A 100 3.55 3.14 7.70
CA GLY A 100 2.18 3.39 7.31
C GLY A 100 1.24 3.79 8.46
N GLU A 101 1.56 3.44 9.71
CA GLU A 101 0.85 3.93 10.91
C GLU A 101 0.96 5.45 11.06
N GLY A 102 2.03 6.06 10.56
CA GLY A 102 2.24 7.51 10.61
C GLY A 102 1.37 8.32 9.65
N GLN A 103 0.64 7.66 8.74
CA GLN A 103 -0.17 8.35 7.74
C GLN A 103 -1.49 8.85 8.33
N SER A 104 -1.90 10.07 7.96
CA SER A 104 -3.22 10.59 8.32
C SER A 104 -4.35 9.97 7.51
N SER A 105 -4.05 9.46 6.32
CA SER A 105 -4.97 8.72 5.46
C SER A 105 -4.22 7.65 4.69
N ILE A 106 -4.93 6.59 4.29
CA ILE A 106 -4.41 5.62 3.31
C ILE A 106 -5.42 5.59 2.18
N ASN A 107 -5.09 6.26 1.08
CA ASN A 107 -6.03 6.49 -0.01
C ASN A 107 -6.07 5.29 -0.97
N LEU A 108 -7.20 4.58 -1.00
CA LEU A 108 -7.47 3.52 -1.95
C LEU A 108 -8.35 4.03 -3.08
N LYS A 109 -7.91 3.84 -4.33
CA LYS A 109 -8.68 4.12 -5.53
C LYS A 109 -9.18 2.81 -6.16
N ILE A 110 -10.49 2.73 -6.38
CA ILE A 110 -11.15 1.65 -7.12
C ILE A 110 -11.98 2.29 -8.24
N GLY A 111 -11.61 2.01 -9.49
CA GLY A 111 -12.25 2.67 -10.63
C GLY A 111 -12.11 4.20 -10.55
N GLY A 112 -13.25 4.91 -10.51
CA GLY A 112 -13.30 6.37 -10.40
C GLY A 112 -13.28 6.90 -8.97
N ASP A 113 -13.56 6.03 -7.98
CA ASP A 113 -13.82 6.43 -6.60
C ASP A 113 -12.55 6.35 -5.74
N MET A 114 -12.46 7.26 -4.78
CA MET A 114 -11.38 7.33 -3.79
C MET A 114 -11.96 7.11 -2.39
N PHE A 115 -11.29 6.29 -1.60
CA PHE A 115 -11.67 5.96 -0.23
C PHE A 115 -10.47 6.11 0.68
N ASP A 116 -10.65 6.70 1.85
CA ASP A 116 -9.66 6.61 2.92
C ASP A 116 -9.85 5.29 3.68
N LEU A 117 -8.77 4.53 3.85
CA LEU A 117 -8.80 3.27 4.58
C LEU A 117 -8.78 3.45 6.11
N LEU A 118 -8.50 4.66 6.61
CA LEU A 118 -8.42 4.96 8.04
C LEU A 118 -9.65 5.69 8.60
N ALA A 119 -10.60 6.07 7.74
CA ALA A 119 -11.84 6.76 8.10
C ALA A 119 -12.97 5.82 8.56
#